data_AF-A0A026VXN5-F1
#
_entry.id   AF-A0A026VXN5-F1
#
_cell.length_a   1.000
_cell.length_b   1.000
_cell.length_c   1.000
_cell.angle_alpha   90.00
_cell.angle_beta   90.00
_cell.angle_gamma   90.00
#
_symmetry.space_group_name_H-M   'P 1'
#
loop_
_entity.id
_entity.type
_entity.pdbx_description
1 polymer ?
#
loop_
_entity_poly.entity_id
_entity_poly.type
_entity_poly.pdbx_seq_one_letter_code
_entity_poly.pdbx_strand_id
1 'polypeptide(L)'
;VLRILKRHSFHPCHIALHQKLHGNDFIHRIEFCQWALQQLEVNEFFFNRILFTDESTFTNHGQVNRRNMHYWSVENPRWLRQVERQRPWS
;
A
#
# COMPACT_ATOMS: atom_id res chain seq x y z
N VAL A 1 1.75 -20.28 -22.35
CA VAL A 1 1.07 -19.59 -21.23
C VAL A 1 0.24 -18.38 -21.68
N LEU A 2 0.82 -17.28 -22.16
CA LEU A 2 0.06 -16.07 -22.57
C LEU A 2 -1.05 -16.33 -23.61
N ARG A 3 -0.80 -17.20 -24.59
CA ARG A 3 -1.82 -17.61 -25.59
C ARG A 3 -3.06 -18.26 -24.95
N ILE A 4 -2.86 -19.07 -23.90
CA ILE A 4 -3.93 -19.72 -23.15
C ILE A 4 -4.68 -18.68 -22.31
N LEU A 5 -3.96 -17.82 -21.59
CA LEU A 5 -4.56 -16.74 -20.79
C LEU A 5 -5.43 -15.81 -21.64
N LYS A 6 -4.95 -15.40 -22.82
CA LYS A 6 -5.73 -14.60 -23.77
C LYS A 6 -6.96 -15.34 -24.29
N ARG A 7 -6.85 -16.63 -24.59
CA ARG A 7 -8.00 -17.46 -25.05
C ARG A 7 -9.13 -17.50 -24.02
N HIS A 8 -8.79 -17.46 -22.74
CA HIS A 8 -9.77 -17.46 -21.65
C HIS A 8 -10.15 -16.05 -21.16
N SER A 9 -9.69 -14.99 -21.83
CA SER A 9 -9.92 -13.59 -21.43
C SER A 9 -9.38 -13.25 -20.04
N PHE A 10 -8.23 -13.82 -19.66
CA PHE A 10 -7.59 -13.52 -18.38
C PHE A 10 -6.70 -12.29 -18.51
N HIS A 11 -6.79 -11.42 -17.51
CA HIS A 11 -6.09 -10.14 -17.43
C HIS A 11 -5.17 -10.14 -16.22
N PRO A 12 -3.99 -9.49 -16.31
CA PRO A 12 -3.10 -9.36 -15.18
C PRO A 12 -3.70 -8.38 -14.17
N CYS A 13 -3.90 -8.84 -12.94
CA CYS A 13 -4.43 -8.09 -11.82
C CYS A 13 -3.33 -7.93 -10.77
N HIS A 14 -3.15 -6.71 -10.29
CA HIS A 14 -2.19 -6.41 -9.21
C HIS A 14 -2.82 -6.61 -7.84
N ILE A 15 -2.05 -7.19 -6.93
CA ILE A 15 -2.41 -7.26 -5.52
C ILE A 15 -2.14 -5.91 -4.82
N ALA A 16 -3.14 -5.40 -4.10
CA ALA A 16 -2.97 -4.27 -3.23
C ALA A 16 -2.42 -4.73 -1.88
N LEU A 17 -1.26 -4.20 -1.46
CA LEU A 17 -0.74 -4.47 -0.11
C LEU A 17 -1.04 -3.29 0.80
N HIS A 18 -1.94 -3.49 1.75
CA HIS A 18 -2.34 -2.49 2.72
C HIS A 18 -1.57 -2.73 4.02
N GLN A 19 -1.27 -1.66 4.75
CA GLN A 19 -0.71 -1.80 6.08
C GLN A 19 -1.73 -2.47 6.99
N LYS A 20 -1.29 -3.49 7.72
CA LYS A 20 -2.11 -4.07 8.80
C LYS A 20 -2.21 -3.05 9.92
N LEU A 21 -3.43 -2.75 10.35
CA LEU A 21 -3.72 -1.83 11.44
C LEU A 21 -3.96 -2.62 12.73
N HIS A 22 -3.49 -2.09 13.85
CA HIS A 22 -3.63 -2.72 15.16
C HIS A 22 -4.23 -1.76 16.19
N GLY A 23 -5.02 -2.29 17.12
CA GLY A 23 -5.60 -1.51 18.23
C GLY A 23 -6.28 -0.23 17.74
N ASN A 24 -5.83 0.92 18.27
CA ASN A 24 -6.38 2.23 17.97
C ASN A 24 -5.79 2.88 16.71
N ASP A 25 -4.95 2.19 15.94
CA ASP A 25 -4.32 2.74 14.72
C ASP A 25 -5.33 3.36 13.76
N PHE A 26 -6.49 2.73 13.61
CA PHE A 26 -7.54 3.25 12.74
C PHE A 26 -8.07 4.60 13.23
N ILE A 27 -8.37 4.72 14.52
CA ILE A 27 -8.88 5.94 15.14
C ILE A 27 -7.83 7.05 15.07
N HIS A 28 -6.59 6.76 15.48
CA HIS A 28 -5.50 7.74 15.45
C HIS A 28 -5.22 8.25 14.02
N ARG A 29 -5.40 7.39 13.00
CA ARG A 29 -5.30 7.83 11.59
C ARG A 29 -6.40 8.79 11.19
N ILE A 30 -7.64 8.54 11.62
CA ILE A 30 -8.77 9.44 11.35
C ILE A 30 -8.54 10.78 12.04
N GLU A 31 -8.16 10.77 13.32
CA GLU A 31 -7.85 11.97 14.09
C GLU A 31 -6.72 12.78 13.44
N PHE A 32 -5.63 12.11 13.02
CA PHE A 32 -4.55 12.76 12.29
C PHE A 32 -5.03 13.39 10.98
N CYS A 33 -5.84 12.68 10.18
CA CYS A 33 -6.37 13.21 8.93
C CYS A 33 -7.24 14.45 9.17
N GLN A 34 -8.10 14.42 10.20
CA GLN A 34 -8.94 15.56 10.56
C GLN A 34 -8.10 16.77 11.00
N TRP A 35 -7.11 16.54 11.85
CA TRP A 35 -6.17 17.58 12.28
C TRP A 35 -5.38 18.16 11.08
N ALA A 36 -4.88 17.31 10.19
CA ALA A 36 -4.14 17.71 8.99
C ALA A 36 -4.98 18.59 8.06
N LEU A 37 -6.27 18.25 7.88
CA LEU A 37 -7.20 19.07 7.11
C LEU A 37 -7.41 20.44 7.74
N GLN A 38 -7.56 20.52 9.07
CA GLN A 38 -7.67 21.80 9.78
C GLN A 38 -6.40 22.66 9.62
N GLN A 39 -5.21 22.06 9.63
CA GLN A 39 -3.97 22.81 9.40
C GLN A 39 -3.93 23.41 7.98
N LEU A 40 -4.43 22.67 6.98
CA LEU A 40 -4.52 23.15 5.60
C LEU A 40 -5.55 24.26 5.42
N GLU A 41 -6.66 24.24 6.16
CA GLU A 41 -7.65 25.33 6.18
C GLU A 41 -7.06 26.63 6.73
N VAL A 42 -6.21 26.52 7.75
CA VAL A 42 -5.53 27.68 8.35
C VAL A 42 -4.38 28.18 7.46
N ASN A 43 -3.65 27.28 6.81
CA ASN A 43 -2.54 27.60 5.94
C ASN A 43 -2.39 26.53 4.84
N GLU A 44 -2.74 26.91 3.61
CA GLU A 44 -2.65 26.02 2.44
C GLU A 44 -1.22 25.50 2.18
N PHE A 45 -0.19 26.21 2.65
CA PHE A 45 1.22 25.84 2.51
C PHE A 45 1.80 25.14 3.75
N PHE A 46 0.97 24.69 4.70
CA PHE A 46 1.43 24.08 5.94
C PHE A 46 2.44 22.94 5.70
N PHE A 47 2.13 22.01 4.79
CA PHE A 47 3.00 20.88 4.49
C PHE A 47 4.29 21.26 3.75
N ASN A 48 4.40 22.45 3.15
CA ASN A 48 5.63 22.88 2.48
C ASN A 48 6.77 23.12 3.47
N ARG A 49 6.46 23.25 4.76
CA ARG A 49 7.44 23.45 5.84
C ARG A 49 7.79 22.15 6.56
N ILE A 50 7.21 21.02 6.13
CA ILE A 50 7.43 19.71 6.74
C ILE A 50 8.38 18.91 5.85
N LEU A 51 9.50 18.48 6.43
CA LEU A 51 10.40 17.51 5.80
C LEU A 51 10.08 16.12 6.34
N PHE A 52 9.51 15.26 5.49
CA PHE A 52 9.28 13.86 5.83
C PHE A 52 10.56 13.06 5.64
N THR A 53 10.89 12.23 6.63
CA THR A 53 12.02 11.31 6.59
C THR A 53 11.53 9.89 6.88
N ASP A 54 12.12 8.90 6.24
CA ASP A 54 11.81 7.48 6.45
C ASP A 54 13.08 6.65 6.25
N GLU A 55 13.08 5.44 6.80
CA GLU A 55 14.13 4.45 6.59
C GLU A 55 13.65 3.37 5.63
N SER A 56 14.53 2.90 4.75
CA SER A 56 14.20 1.82 3.82
C SER A 56 15.26 0.72 3.85
N THR A 57 14.79 -0.52 4.00
CA THR A 57 15.65 -1.70 4.05
C THR A 57 15.66 -2.42 2.71
N PHE A 58 16.86 -2.58 2.14
CA PHE A 58 17.07 -3.35 0.91
C PHE A 58 17.74 -4.68 1.25
N THR A 59 17.16 -5.80 0.81
CA THR A 59 17.71 -7.14 1.05
C THR A 59 17.89 -7.91 -0.26
N ASN A 60 18.89 -8.78 -0.32
CA ASN A 60 19.12 -9.69 -1.44
C ASN A 60 18.39 -11.04 -1.27
N HIS A 61 17.61 -11.21 -0.20
CA HIS A 61 16.95 -12.46 0.19
C HIS A 61 15.74 -12.86 -0.68
N GLY A 62 15.61 -12.32 -1.90
CA GLY A 62 14.68 -12.83 -2.90
C GLY A 62 13.19 -12.69 -2.57
N GLN A 63 12.81 -11.80 -1.63
CA GLN A 63 11.40 -11.45 -1.45
C GLN A 63 10.83 -11.01 -2.80
N VAL A 64 9.74 -11.66 -3.22
CA VAL A 64 9.15 -11.49 -4.55
C VAL A 64 8.91 -10.00 -4.80
N ASN A 65 9.56 -9.46 -5.82
CA ASN A 65 9.34 -8.08 -6.24
C ASN A 65 7.83 -7.89 -6.47
N ARG A 66 7.21 -6.99 -5.71
CA ARG A 66 5.76 -6.70 -5.78
C ARG A 66 5.29 -6.40 -7.20
N ARG A 67 6.19 -5.85 -8.02
CA ARG A 67 5.95 -5.54 -9.42
C ARG A 67 5.77 -6.76 -10.31
N ASN A 68 6.28 -7.93 -9.89
CA ASN A 68 6.15 -9.20 -10.60
C ASN A 68 4.96 -10.05 -10.09
N MET A 69 4.28 -9.64 -9.01
CA MET A 69 3.11 -10.35 -8.50
C MET A 69 1.86 -9.97 -9.30
N HIS A 70 1.57 -10.75 -10.34
CA HIS A 70 0.34 -10.67 -11.12
C HIS A 70 -0.50 -11.92 -10.91
N TYR A 71 -1.78 -11.72 -10.57
CA TYR A 71 -2.78 -12.77 -10.68
C TYR A 71 -3.50 -12.64 -12.02
N TRP A 72 -3.80 -13.76 -12.66
CA TRP A 72 -4.52 -13.74 -13.94
C TRP A 72 -5.96 -14.15 -13.68
N SER A 73 -6.90 -13.26 -13.99
CA SER A 73 -8.33 -13.46 -13.76
C SER A 73 -9.15 -12.80 -14.86
N VAL A 74 -10.36 -13.32 -15.10
CA VAL A 74 -11.31 -12.71 -16.04
C VAL A 74 -11.81 -11.37 -15.50
N GLU A 75 -12.07 -11.31 -14.19
CA GLU A 75 -12.49 -10.10 -13.47
C GLU A 75 -11.44 -9.70 -12.44
N ASN A 76 -11.30 -8.40 -12.17
CA ASN A 76 -10.38 -7.93 -11.15
C ASN A 76 -10.93 -8.28 -9.75
N PRO A 77 -10.29 -9.20 -9.01
CA PRO A 77 -10.80 -9.63 -7.71
C PRO A 77 -10.52 -8.60 -6.61
N ARG A 78 -9.87 -7.47 -6.95
CA ARG A 78 -9.47 -6.40 -6.03
C ARG A 78 -8.75 -6.94 -4.80
N TRP A 79 -7.87 -7.92 -5.03
CA TRP A 79 -7.18 -8.62 -3.96
C TRP A 79 -6.36 -7.66 -3.11
N LEU A 80 -6.67 -7.70 -1.81
CA LEU A 80 -6.03 -6.92 -0.78
C LEU A 80 -5.38 -7.87 0.20
N ARG A 81 -4.10 -7.66 0.46
CA ARG A 81 -3.37 -8.35 1.51
C ARG A 81 -2.86 -7.33 2.51
N GLN A 82 -3.23 -7.53 3.78
CA GLN A 82 -2.64 -6.79 4.88
C GLN A 82 -1.21 -7.30 5.12
N VAL A 83 -0.28 -6.36 5.26
CA VAL A 83 1.13 -6.62 5.56
C VAL A 83 1.56 -5.81 6.77
N GLU A 84 2.25 -6.47 7.69
CA GLU A 84 2.89 -5.82 8.81
C GLU A 84 4.14 -5.09 8.29
N ARG A 85 4.10 -3.76 8.36
CA ARG A 85 5.23 -2.89 8.01
C ARG A 85 5.74 -2.07 9.19
N GLN A 86 5.03 -2.08 10.31
CA GLN A 86 5.34 -1.30 11.51
C GLN A 86 6.32 -2.00 12.46
N ARG A 87 6.46 -3.32 12.35
CA ARG A 87 7.27 -4.11 13.27
C ARG A 87 8.50 -4.65 12.54
N PRO A 88 9.69 -4.55 13.14
CA PRO A 88 10.84 -5.32 12.68
C PRO A 88 10.49 -6.82 12.63
N TRP A 89 11.09 -7.53 11.69
CA TRP A 89 11.10 -8.99 11.74
C TRP A 89 11.85 -9.39 13.02
N SER A 90 11.14 -10.02 13.97
CA SER A 90 11.77 -10.73 15.09
C SER A 90 12.44 -12.00 14.62
#